data_AF-A0A1U7NVD0-F1
#
_entry.id   AF-A0A1U7NVD0-F1
#
_cell.length_a   1.000
_cell.length_b   1.000
_cell.length_c   1.000
_cell.angle_alpha   90.00
_cell.angle_beta   90.00
_cell.angle_gamma   90.00
#
_symmetry.space_group_name_H-M   'P 1'
#
loop_
_entity.id
_entity.type
_entity.pdbx_description
1 polymer ?
#
loop_
_entity_poly.entity_id
_entity_poly.type
_entity_poly.pdbx_seq_one_letter_code
_entity_poly.pdbx_strand_id
1 'polypeptide(L)'
;MASEQQHEELGISHVIIDGIEGKVARVELPDGTTEDWRLSSLPKGIKEGDVIQIDVQGGDVDIEIDHDETDRRHALGQRQLDSLNAKAPDGDIDL
;
A
#
# COMPACT_ATOMS: atom_id res chain seq x y z
N MET A 1 3.99 12.96 -32.02
CA MET A 1 5.28 13.49 -31.56
C MET A 1 5.00 14.44 -30.42
N ALA A 2 5.09 13.94 -29.20
CA ALA A 2 5.35 14.65 -27.94
C ALA A 2 5.06 13.64 -26.83
N SER A 3 6.06 12.80 -26.56
CA SER A 3 6.10 11.96 -25.37
C SER A 3 6.17 12.92 -24.18
N GLU A 4 5.10 13.01 -23.40
CA GLU A 4 5.12 13.72 -22.12
C GLU A 4 6.06 12.95 -21.19
N GLN A 5 7.31 13.37 -21.18
CA GLN A 5 8.29 13.00 -20.17
C GLN A 5 7.74 13.52 -18.84
N GLN A 6 7.09 12.64 -18.09
CA GLN A 6 6.72 12.89 -16.70
C GLN A 6 8.01 13.29 -15.95
N HIS A 7 8.00 14.51 -15.41
CA HIS A 7 9.09 15.02 -14.60
C HIS A 7 9.39 14.04 -13.47
N GLU A 8 10.67 13.69 -13.36
CA GLU A 8 11.28 12.99 -12.25
C GLU A 8 11.14 13.87 -11.00
N GLU A 9 10.04 13.69 -10.25
CA GLU A 9 9.92 14.24 -8.91
C GLU A 9 10.90 13.47 -8.02
N LEU A 10 12.11 14.01 -7.89
CA LEU A 10 13.00 13.67 -6.78
C LEU A 10 12.22 13.94 -5.49
N GLY A 11 11.85 12.89 -4.78
CA GLY A 11 10.97 12.99 -3.63
C GLY A 11 10.66 11.64 -2.99
N ILE A 12 10.20 11.71 -1.74
CA ILE A 12 9.70 10.56 -0.99
C ILE A 12 8.24 10.34 -1.39
N SER A 13 7.91 9.14 -1.84
CA SER A 13 6.53 8.70 -2.12
C SER A 13 6.20 7.44 -1.33
N HIS A 14 4.91 7.23 -1.08
CA HIS A 14 4.41 6.04 -0.38
C HIS A 14 3.46 5.27 -1.28
N VAL A 15 3.64 3.96 -1.35
CA VAL A 15 2.72 3.05 -2.03
C VAL A 15 2.26 1.97 -1.06
N ILE A 16 1.15 1.30 -1.36
CA ILE A 16 0.56 0.28 -0.47
C ILE A 16 0.52 -1.05 -1.20
N ILE A 17 0.89 -2.14 -0.52
CA ILE A 17 0.69 -3.49 -1.05
C ILE A 17 -0.78 -3.87 -0.85
N ASP A 18 -1.58 -3.77 -1.90
CA ASP A 18 -3.01 -4.08 -1.86
C ASP A 18 -3.28 -5.59 -2.03
N GLY A 19 -2.32 -6.35 -2.57
CA GLY A 19 -2.42 -7.81 -2.61
C GLY A 19 -1.17 -8.48 -3.18
N ILE A 20 -1.00 -9.76 -2.87
CA ILE A 20 0.10 -10.58 -3.40
C ILE A 20 -0.47 -11.82 -4.09
N GLU A 21 -0.20 -11.95 -5.39
CA GLU A 21 -0.61 -13.10 -6.19
C GLU A 21 0.58 -13.73 -6.91
N GLY A 22 0.96 -14.93 -6.48
CA GLY A 22 2.07 -15.68 -7.07
C GLY A 22 3.41 -14.96 -6.96
N LYS A 23 3.86 -14.33 -8.05
CA LYS A 23 5.16 -13.62 -8.15
C LYS A 23 5.02 -12.10 -8.28
N VAL A 24 3.80 -11.60 -8.13
CA VAL A 24 3.43 -10.21 -8.39
C VAL A 24 2.71 -9.68 -7.16
N ALA A 25 2.94 -8.41 -6.85
CA ALA A 25 2.17 -7.64 -5.90
C ALA A 25 1.33 -6.62 -6.66
N ARG A 26 0.05 -6.50 -6.31
CA ARG A 26 -0.76 -5.37 -6.70
C ARG A 26 -0.46 -4.24 -5.73
N VAL A 27 -0.01 -3.11 -6.26
CA VAL A 27 0.47 -1.95 -5.52
C VAL A 27 -0.46 -0.78 -5.78
N GLU A 28 -1.04 -0.20 -4.73
CA GLU A 28 -1.83 1.04 -4.82
C GLU A 28 -0.89 2.25 -4.76
N LEU A 29 -1.00 3.11 -5.77
CA LEU A 29 -0.22 4.34 -5.92
C LEU A 29 -0.89 5.52 -5.17
N PRO A 30 -0.18 6.63 -4.92
CA PRO A 30 -0.74 7.80 -4.24
C PRO A 30 -1.98 8.41 -4.91
N ASP A 31 -2.15 8.21 -6.22
CA ASP A 31 -3.31 8.69 -6.98
C ASP A 31 -4.53 7.75 -6.89
N GLY A 32 -4.41 6.64 -6.14
CA GLY A 32 -5.44 5.62 -5.96
C GLY A 32 -5.54 4.63 -7.10
N THR A 33 -4.68 4.70 -8.12
CA THR A 33 -4.57 3.66 -9.14
C THR A 33 -3.75 2.48 -8.63
N THR A 34 -3.82 1.35 -9.33
CA THR A 34 -3.08 0.13 -8.96
C THR A 34 -2.17 -0.33 -10.09
N GLU A 35 -0.97 -0.77 -9.74
CA GLU A 35 -0.01 -1.37 -10.65
C GLU A 35 0.45 -2.77 -10.18
N ASP A 36 0.88 -3.60 -11.14
CA ASP A 36 1.41 -4.93 -10.87
C ASP A 36 2.94 -4.89 -10.83
N TRP A 37 3.52 -5.02 -9.64
CA TRP A 37 4.97 -5.00 -9.44
C TRP A 37 5.51 -6.41 -9.16
N ARG A 38 6.71 -6.73 -9.67
CA ARG A 38 7.33 -8.02 -9.38
C ARG A 38 7.74 -8.07 -7.92
N LEU A 39 7.47 -9.18 -7.23
CA LEU A 39 7.96 -9.37 -5.85
C LEU A 39 9.47 -9.29 -5.74
N SER A 40 10.20 -9.61 -6.82
CA SER A 40 11.65 -9.52 -6.86
C SER A 40 12.19 -8.09 -6.85
N SER A 41 11.38 -7.07 -7.17
CA SER A 41 11.76 -5.66 -7.11
C SER A 41 11.34 -4.99 -5.80
N LEU A 42 10.66 -5.71 -4.91
CA LEU A 42 10.20 -5.23 -3.62
C LEU A 42 11.10 -5.73 -2.49
N PRO A 43 11.08 -5.07 -1.32
CA PRO A 43 11.73 -5.57 -0.12
C PRO A 43 11.30 -7.00 0.21
N LYS A 44 12.19 -7.76 0.84
CA LYS A 44 11.85 -9.13 1.26
C LYS A 44 10.88 -9.09 2.44
N GLY A 45 9.93 -10.02 2.44
CA GLY A 45 9.03 -10.21 3.57
C GLY A 45 7.80 -9.29 3.56
N ILE A 46 7.58 -8.55 2.47
CA ILE A 46 6.36 -7.74 2.31
C ILE A 46 5.10 -8.59 2.44
N LYS A 47 4.06 -7.95 2.95
CA LYS A 47 2.72 -8.51 3.14
C LYS A 47 1.67 -7.55 2.56
N GLU A 48 0.49 -8.08 2.31
CA GLU A 48 -0.68 -7.26 2.04
C GLU A 48 -0.94 -6.31 3.22
N GLY A 49 -1.22 -5.05 2.90
CA GLY A 49 -1.38 -3.94 3.85
C GLY A 49 -0.09 -3.17 4.16
N ASP A 50 1.08 -3.69 3.80
CA ASP A 50 2.35 -2.99 4.04
C ASP A 50 2.43 -1.69 3.23
N VAL A 51 2.97 -0.66 3.87
CA VAL A 51 3.31 0.62 3.24
C VAL A 51 4.78 0.60 2.87
N ILE A 52 5.07 0.97 1.62
CA ILE A 52 6.41 1.03 1.08
C ILE A 52 6.78 2.48 0.84
N GLN A 53 7.88 2.92 1.45
CA GLN A 53 8.49 4.22 1.18
C GLN A 53 9.47 4.08 0.01
N ILE A 54 9.35 4.97 -0.96
CA ILE A 54 10.23 5.06 -2.13
C ILE A 54 10.88 6.44 -2.08
N ASP A 55 12.21 6.47 -1.95
CA ASP A 55 13.01 7.68 -1.95
C ASP A 55 13.87 7.71 -3.21
N VAL A 56 13.63 8.71 -4.06
CA VAL A 56 14.40 8.91 -5.30
C VAL A 56 15.36 10.08 -5.09
N GLN A 57 16.66 9.77 -4.92
CA GLN A 57 17.72 10.77 -4.72
C GLN A 57 18.78 10.67 -5.81
N GLY A 58 18.91 11.71 -6.64
CA GLY A 58 20.04 11.85 -7.57
C GLY A 58 20.18 10.72 -8.59
N GLY A 59 19.10 9.99 -8.90
CA GLY A 59 19.10 8.84 -9.82
C GLY A 59 19.19 7.48 -9.13
N ASP A 60 19.39 7.45 -7.81
CA ASP A 60 19.27 6.25 -6.98
C ASP A 60 17.84 6.14 -6.43
N VAL A 61 17.35 4.91 -6.31
CA VAL A 61 16.02 4.59 -5.77
C VAL A 61 16.19 3.68 -4.57
N ASP A 62 15.86 4.20 -3.39
CA ASP A 62 15.79 3.43 -2.16
C ASP A 62 14.33 3.05 -1.87
N ILE A 63 14.11 1.77 -1.55
CA ILE A 63 12.78 1.22 -1.28
C ILE A 63 12.82 0.45 0.03
N GLU A 64 11.97 0.84 0.99
CA GLU A 64 11.88 0.20 2.29
C GLU A 64 10.43 0.04 2.76
N ILE A 65 10.20 -0.88 3.71
CA ILE A 65 8.90 -1.04 4.34
C ILE A 65 8.81 -0.01 5.47
N ASP A 66 7.81 0.88 5.39
CA ASP A 66 7.48 1.78 6.49
C ASP A 66 6.59 1.04 7.50
N HIS A 67 7.23 0.43 8.49
CA HIS A 67 6.55 -0.31 9.54
C HIS A 67 5.66 0.59 10.42
N ASP A 68 6.07 1.84 10.65
CA ASP A 68 5.32 2.77 11.51
C ASP A 68 4.00 3.18 10.84
N GLU A 69 4.03 3.52 9.54
CA GLU A 69 2.83 3.85 8.78
C GLU A 69 1.95 2.61 8.54
N THR A 70 2.55 1.44 8.30
CA THR A 70 1.83 0.16 8.23
C THR A 70 1.02 -0.09 9.50
N ASP A 71 1.66 -0.02 10.67
CA ASP A 71 1.02 -0.23 11.96
C ASP A 71 -0.07 0.82 12.24
N ARG A 72 0.20 2.09 11.89
CA ARG A 72 -0.77 3.17 12.02
C ARG A 72 -2.02 2.92 11.19
N ARG A 73 -1.89 2.52 9.92
CA ARG A 73 -3.02 2.22 9.02
C ARG A 73 -3.80 1.02 9.51
N HIS A 74 -3.12 -0.05 9.93
CA HIS A 74 -3.77 -1.22 10.52
C HIS A 74 -4.62 -0.83 11.74
N ALA A 75 -4.07 -0.03 12.66
CA ALA A 75 -4.80 0.41 13.85
C ALA A 75 -6.01 1.28 13.51
N LEU A 76 -5.91 2.16 12.50
CA LEU A 76 -7.03 2.96 11.99
C LEU A 76 -8.13 2.10 11.39
N GLY A 77 -7.77 1.14 10.53
CA GLY A 77 -8.70 0.19 9.92
C GLY A 77 -9.44 -0.62 10.98
N GLN A 78 -8.72 -1.16 11.96
CA GLN A 78 -9.33 -1.93 13.05
C GLN A 78 -10.34 -1.09 13.84
N ARG A 79 -9.99 0.14 14.20
CA ARG A 79 -10.92 1.04 14.93
C ARG A 79 -12.18 1.36 14.12
N GLN A 80 -12.06 1.52 12.81
CA GLN A 80 -13.21 1.75 11.93
C GLN A 80 -14.12 0.53 11.89
N LEU A 81 -13.55 -0.68 11.74
CA LEU A 81 -14.29 -1.94 11.79
C LEU A 81 -14.99 -2.14 13.14
N ASP A 82 -14.29 -1.91 14.24
CA ASP A 82 -14.85 -2.00 15.58
C ASP A 82 -16.03 -1.04 15.76
N SER A 83 -15.91 0.20 15.26
CA SER A 83 -17.02 1.17 15.30
C SER A 83 -18.20 0.77 14.42
N LEU A 84 -17.98 0.09 13.29
CA LEU A 84 -19.06 -0.40 12.43
C LEU A 84 -19.77 -1.58 13.08
N ASN A 85 -19.02 -2.53 13.64
CA ASN A 85 -19.54 -3.70 14.33
C ASN A 85 -20.33 -3.31 15.59
N ALA A 86 -19.86 -2.31 16.36
CA ALA A 86 -20.57 -1.80 17.54
C ALA A 86 -21.90 -1.10 17.20
N LYS A 87 -22.13 -0.71 15.94
CA LYS A 87 -23.37 -0.09 15.46
C LYS A 87 -24.28 -1.08 14.73
N ALA A 88 -23.79 -2.28 14.42
CA ALA A 88 -24.63 -3.32 13.86
C ALA A 88 -25.51 -3.89 14.99
N PRO A 89 -26.85 -3.92 14.85
CA PRO A 89 -27.68 -4.64 15.79
C PRO A 89 -27.30 -6.13 15.76
N ASP A 90 -27.29 -6.79 16.92
CA ASP A 90 -27.08 -8.23 17.06
C ASP A 90 -28.17 -8.97 16.26
N GLY A 91 -27.89 -9.22 14.99
CA GLY A 91 -28.75 -9.99 14.12
C GLY A 91 -28.72 -11.42 14.58
N ASP A 92 -29.70 -11.80 15.41
CA ASP A 92 -30.18 -13.17 15.52
C ASP A 92 -30.57 -13.60 14.09
N ILE A 93 -29.62 -14.22 13.37
CA ILE A 93 -29.95 -14.96 12.15
C ILE A 93 -30.51 -16.29 12.63
N ASP A 94 -31.82 -16.31 12.87
CA ASP A 94 -32.57 -17.54 13.05
C ASP A 94 -32.58 -18.26 11.68
N LEU A 95 -31.81 -19.35 11.57
CA LEU A 95 -31.66 -20.21 10.38
C LEU A 95 -32.65 -21.37 10.39
#